data_AF-A0A929NQQ0-F1
#
_entry.id   AF-A0A929NQQ0-F1
#
_cell.length_a   1.000
_cell.length_b   1.000
_cell.length_c   1.000
_cell.angle_alpha   90.00
_cell.angle_beta   90.00
_cell.angle_gamma   90.00
#
_symmetry.space_group_name_H-M   'P 1'
#
loop_
_entity.id
_entity.type
_entity.pdbx_description
1 polymer ?
#
loop_
_entity_poly.entity_id
_entity_poly.type
_entity_poly.pdbx_seq_one_letter_code
_entity_poly.pdbx_strand_id
1 'polypeptide(L)'
;MRKSPLLATLSVLVALAPWTAMAQDAKWPGLYFEQCGNCHGSADALLEERAILKSGVLLGRSSNRDIRTFLGSHFGQRSSEDVDIVYREILRVARGGGRFKQQCAICHVSAEELARKSLILRDGELYGRYSGRRIADYLTGHGRLATQEDAVFFEQVLRRNLPGGG
;
A
#
# COMPACT_ATOMS: atom_id res chain seq x y z
N MET A 1 63.77 4.38 -32.64
CA MET A 1 62.45 5.02 -32.81
C MET A 1 61.39 4.13 -32.17
N ARG A 2 60.78 4.58 -31.06
CA ARG A 2 59.79 3.85 -30.24
C ARG A 2 58.42 3.88 -30.94
N LYS A 3 57.71 2.75 -31.02
CA LYS A 3 56.27 2.69 -31.30
C LYS A 3 55.55 2.29 -30.02
N SER A 4 54.77 3.21 -29.46
CA SER A 4 53.91 2.96 -28.29
C SER A 4 52.58 2.33 -28.72
N PRO A 5 52.01 1.39 -27.95
CA PRO A 5 50.68 0.84 -28.20
C PRO A 5 49.59 1.78 -27.67
N LEU A 6 48.60 2.09 -28.51
CA LEU A 6 47.35 2.74 -28.13
C LEU A 6 46.48 1.72 -27.36
N LEU A 7 46.40 1.91 -26.04
CA LEU A 7 45.40 1.27 -25.18
C LEU A 7 44.06 2.00 -25.37
N ALA A 8 43.10 1.33 -26.00
CA ALA A 8 41.72 1.78 -26.05
C ALA A 8 41.03 1.40 -24.73
N THR A 9 40.81 2.37 -23.85
CA THR A 9 39.99 2.21 -22.65
C THR A 9 38.51 2.30 -23.00
N LEU A 10 37.82 1.17 -22.93
CA LEU A 10 36.36 1.06 -23.07
C LEU A 10 35.69 1.43 -21.73
N SER A 11 35.24 2.68 -21.60
CA SER A 11 34.44 3.12 -20.46
C SER A 11 33.00 2.66 -20.61
N VAL A 12 32.59 1.65 -19.83
CA VAL A 12 31.19 1.26 -19.66
C VAL A 12 30.52 2.26 -18.70
N LEU A 13 29.72 3.18 -19.24
CA LEU A 13 28.80 4.00 -18.44
C LEU A 13 27.62 3.13 -18.01
N VAL A 14 27.61 2.70 -16.74
CA VAL A 14 26.43 2.11 -16.11
C VAL A 14 25.46 3.24 -15.80
N ALA A 15 24.36 3.32 -16.56
CA ALA A 15 23.26 4.23 -16.28
C ALA A 15 22.54 3.78 -15.00
N LEU A 16 22.80 4.47 -13.89
CA LEU A 16 22.02 4.38 -12.65
C LEU A 16 20.62 4.97 -12.92
N ALA A 17 19.71 4.16 -13.45
CA ALA A 17 18.30 4.51 -13.43
C ALA A 17 17.83 4.50 -11.96
N PRO A 18 17.30 5.60 -11.42
CA PRO A 18 16.76 5.58 -10.07
C PRO A 18 15.54 4.65 -10.08
N TRP A 19 15.65 3.53 -9.37
CA TRP A 19 14.48 2.78 -8.94
C TRP A 19 13.66 3.73 -8.08
N THR A 20 12.61 4.30 -8.68
CA THR A 20 11.62 5.06 -7.93
C THR A 20 10.93 4.07 -7.01
N ALA A 21 11.43 3.96 -5.78
CA ALA A 21 10.68 3.38 -4.69
C ALA A 21 9.31 4.05 -4.71
N MET A 22 8.24 3.26 -4.80
CA MET A 22 6.88 3.74 -4.60
C MET A 22 6.80 4.23 -3.15
N ALA A 23 7.15 5.50 -2.94
CA ALA A 23 7.11 6.12 -1.62
C ALA A 23 5.67 5.99 -1.11
N GLN A 24 5.49 5.27 -0.02
CA GLN A 24 4.27 5.37 0.76
C GLN A 24 4.21 6.77 1.32
N ASP A 25 3.04 7.38 1.25
CA ASP A 25 2.84 8.67 1.85
C ASP A 25 3.02 8.53 3.36
N ALA A 26 4.02 9.21 3.94
CA ALA A 26 4.43 9.01 5.32
C ALA A 26 3.29 9.26 6.33
N LYS A 27 2.30 10.07 5.95
CA LYS A 27 1.08 10.32 6.72
C LYS A 27 0.14 9.11 6.77
N TRP A 28 0.18 8.20 5.81
CA TRP A 28 -0.63 6.98 5.80
C TRP A 28 0.09 5.82 6.53
N PRO A 29 -0.63 4.93 7.24
CA PRO A 29 -2.07 4.89 7.56
C PRO A 29 -2.47 5.75 8.77
N GLY A 30 -1.53 6.46 9.40
CA GLY A 30 -1.77 7.27 10.61
C GLY A 30 -2.91 8.27 10.43
N LEU A 31 -2.86 9.05 9.35
CA LEU A 31 -3.87 10.04 8.96
C LEU A 31 -5.28 9.43 8.90
N TYR A 32 -5.42 8.24 8.31
CA TYR A 32 -6.72 7.57 8.23
C TYR A 32 -7.18 7.10 9.61
N PHE A 33 -6.30 6.47 10.37
CA PHE A 33 -6.64 5.93 11.68
C PHE A 33 -7.10 7.05 12.63
N GLU A 34 -6.34 8.14 12.70
CA GLU A 34 -6.61 9.27 13.58
C GLU A 34 -7.89 10.03 13.19
N GLN A 35 -8.16 10.17 11.88
CA GLN A 35 -9.21 11.08 11.40
C GLN A 35 -10.46 10.40 10.86
N CYS A 36 -10.39 9.10 10.53
CA CYS A 36 -11.48 8.36 9.91
C CYS A 36 -11.79 7.05 10.66
N GLY A 37 -10.77 6.38 11.19
CA GLY A 37 -10.85 5.02 11.73
C GLY A 37 -11.85 4.84 12.88
N ASN A 38 -11.99 5.85 13.75
CA ASN A 38 -12.91 5.79 14.89
C ASN A 38 -14.39 5.70 14.48
N CYS A 39 -14.76 6.21 13.30
CA CYS A 39 -16.14 6.17 12.80
C CYS A 39 -16.36 5.12 11.72
N HIS A 40 -15.32 4.78 10.95
CA HIS A 40 -15.44 3.94 9.76
C HIS A 40 -14.72 2.58 9.87
N GLY A 41 -13.99 2.32 10.96
CA GLY A 41 -13.13 1.14 11.05
C GLY A 41 -12.02 1.19 10.01
N SER A 42 -11.66 0.04 9.44
CA SER A 42 -10.61 -0.04 8.41
C SER A 42 -11.04 0.59 7.08
N ALA A 43 -10.08 0.93 6.22
CA ALA A 43 -10.39 1.45 4.89
C ALA A 43 -11.19 0.44 4.04
N ASP A 44 -10.95 -0.86 4.22
CA ASP A 44 -11.76 -1.91 3.59
C ASP A 44 -13.22 -1.87 4.09
N ALA A 45 -13.45 -1.72 5.40
CA ALA A 45 -14.79 -1.61 5.97
C ALA A 45 -15.54 -0.37 5.45
N LEU A 46 -14.85 0.78 5.36
CA LEU A 46 -15.39 2.00 4.75
C LEU A 46 -15.87 1.75 3.31
N LEU A 47 -15.08 1.05 2.50
CA LEU A 47 -15.42 0.78 1.11
C LEU A 47 -16.63 -0.15 0.99
N GLU A 48 -16.71 -1.17 1.84
CA GLU A 48 -17.85 -2.07 1.87
C GLU A 48 -19.15 -1.32 2.16
N GLU A 49 -19.16 -0.52 3.22
CA GLU A 49 -20.36 0.13 3.68
C GLU A 49 -20.75 1.37 2.86
N ARG A 50 -19.76 2.19 2.49
CA ARG A 50 -20.02 3.60 2.13
C ARG A 50 -19.61 3.99 0.73
N ALA A 51 -18.78 3.22 0.04
CA ALA A 51 -18.21 3.66 -1.23
C ALA A 51 -18.35 2.63 -2.36
N ILE A 52 -18.31 3.10 -3.59
CA ILE A 52 -18.22 2.27 -4.79
C ILE A 52 -17.23 2.89 -5.76
N LEU A 53 -16.38 2.05 -6.37
CA LEU A 53 -15.49 2.46 -7.45
C LEU A 53 -16.24 2.32 -8.78
N LYS A 54 -16.47 3.44 -9.48
CA LYS A 54 -17.12 3.47 -10.79
C LYS A 54 -16.30 4.31 -11.76
N SER A 55 -15.91 3.72 -12.90
CA SER A 55 -15.13 4.39 -13.94
C SER A 55 -13.87 5.09 -13.40
N GLY A 56 -13.18 4.45 -12.43
CA GLY A 56 -11.95 4.99 -11.82
C GLY A 56 -12.17 6.04 -10.72
N VAL A 57 -13.42 6.40 -10.41
CA VAL A 57 -13.78 7.40 -9.39
C VAL A 57 -14.45 6.73 -8.19
N LEU A 58 -14.08 7.15 -6.98
CA LEU A 58 -14.77 6.74 -5.76
C LEU A 58 -16.03 7.58 -5.54
N LEU A 59 -17.17 6.93 -5.51
CA LEU A 59 -18.48 7.54 -5.26
C LEU A 59 -19.05 7.03 -3.94
N GLY A 60 -19.78 7.89 -3.23
CA GLY A 60 -20.58 7.47 -2.08
C GLY A 60 -21.68 6.51 -2.55
N ARG A 61 -21.79 5.35 -1.93
CA ARG A 61 -22.71 4.27 -2.35
C ARG A 61 -24.17 4.73 -2.41
N SER A 62 -24.62 5.44 -1.39
CA SER A 62 -26.01 5.92 -1.30
C SER A 62 -26.23 7.27 -1.99
N SER A 63 -25.22 8.15 -1.98
CA SER A 63 -25.37 9.53 -2.48
C SER A 63 -24.95 9.70 -3.94
N ASN A 64 -24.21 8.75 -4.49
CA ASN A 64 -23.53 8.84 -5.79
C ASN A 64 -22.64 10.10 -5.95
N ARG A 65 -22.25 10.73 -4.83
CA ARG A 65 -21.38 11.91 -4.82
C ARG A 65 -19.93 11.48 -4.88
N ASP A 66 -19.11 12.27 -5.59
CA ASP A 66 -17.66 12.12 -5.60
C ASP A 66 -17.09 12.24 -4.17
N ILE A 67 -16.35 11.21 -3.74
CA ILE A 67 -15.80 11.13 -2.38
C ILE A 67 -14.72 12.18 -2.16
N ARG A 68 -13.90 12.52 -3.16
CA ARG A 68 -12.87 13.55 -3.02
C ARG A 68 -13.49 14.91 -2.71
N THR A 69 -14.54 15.25 -3.43
CA THR A 69 -15.32 16.48 -3.20
C THR A 69 -15.99 16.47 -1.83
N PHE A 70 -16.57 15.33 -1.45
CA PHE A 70 -17.19 15.17 -0.13
C PHE A 70 -16.19 15.33 1.02
N LEU A 71 -14.99 14.76 0.91
CA LEU A 71 -13.93 14.82 1.93
C LEU A 71 -13.52 16.26 2.27
N GLY A 72 -13.54 17.19 1.32
CA GLY A 72 -13.25 18.61 1.59
C GLY A 72 -14.25 19.29 2.53
N SER A 73 -15.44 18.72 2.69
CA SER A 73 -16.50 19.22 3.58
C SER A 73 -16.84 18.28 4.74
N HIS A 74 -16.30 17.06 4.72
CA HIS A 74 -16.62 16.01 5.69
C HIS A 74 -15.60 15.99 6.82
N PHE A 75 -16.07 16.32 8.03
CA PHE A 75 -15.29 16.41 9.26
C PHE A 75 -14.15 17.46 9.21
N GLY A 76 -14.51 18.71 9.52
CA GLY A 76 -13.57 19.85 9.57
C GLY A 76 -13.13 20.34 8.18
N GLN A 77 -12.64 21.57 8.10
CA GLN A 77 -11.95 22.04 6.89
C GLN A 77 -10.57 21.37 6.86
N ARG A 78 -10.40 20.33 6.02
CA ARG A 78 -9.10 19.68 5.83
C ARG A 78 -8.27 20.43 4.81
N SER A 79 -6.95 20.29 4.93
CA SER A 79 -6.05 20.74 3.87
C SER A 79 -6.36 19.94 2.59
N SER A 80 -6.20 20.58 1.43
CA SER A 80 -6.35 19.90 0.14
C SER A 80 -5.37 18.73 0.00
N GLU A 81 -4.20 18.84 0.63
CA GLU A 81 -3.19 17.78 0.67
C GLU A 81 -3.69 16.53 1.39
N ASP A 82 -4.26 16.66 2.59
CA ASP A 82 -4.73 15.50 3.35
C ASP A 82 -5.94 14.84 2.68
N VAL A 83 -6.82 15.64 2.04
CA VAL A 83 -7.92 15.12 1.22
C VAL A 83 -7.37 14.25 0.09
N ASP A 84 -6.33 14.71 -0.60
CA ASP A 84 -5.73 13.99 -1.71
C ASP A 84 -5.04 12.71 -1.27
N ILE A 85 -4.33 12.75 -0.13
CA ILE A 85 -3.69 11.55 0.45
C ILE A 85 -4.75 10.51 0.79
N VAL A 86 -5.78 10.87 1.55
CA VAL A 86 -6.85 9.95 1.95
C VAL A 86 -7.58 9.40 0.73
N TYR A 87 -7.96 10.26 -0.21
CA TYR A 87 -8.66 9.83 -1.42
C TYR A 87 -7.84 8.84 -2.23
N ARG A 88 -6.56 9.14 -2.49
CA ARG A 88 -5.66 8.28 -3.27
C ARG A 88 -5.47 6.93 -2.61
N GLU A 89 -5.29 6.87 -1.29
CA GLU A 89 -5.08 5.60 -0.59
C GLU A 89 -6.36 4.76 -0.50
N ILE A 90 -7.53 5.35 -0.22
CA ILE A 90 -8.81 4.63 -0.31
C ILE A 90 -9.05 4.11 -1.73
N LEU A 91 -8.70 4.89 -2.76
CA LEU A 91 -8.80 4.45 -4.16
C LEU A 91 -7.89 3.25 -4.44
N ARG A 92 -6.69 3.25 -3.85
CA ARG A 92 -5.74 2.13 -3.94
C ARG A 92 -6.30 0.86 -3.29
N VAL A 93 -6.93 0.98 -2.12
CA VAL A 93 -7.63 -0.13 -1.44
C VAL A 93 -8.79 -0.64 -2.31
N ALA A 94 -9.61 0.26 -2.87
CA ALA A 94 -10.74 -0.10 -3.73
C ALA A 94 -10.31 -0.84 -5.01
N ARG A 95 -9.21 -0.41 -5.64
CA ARG A 95 -8.61 -1.09 -6.80
C ARG A 95 -8.11 -2.50 -6.46
N GLY A 96 -7.80 -2.75 -5.19
CA GLY A 96 -7.51 -4.09 -4.68
C GLY A 96 -8.72 -5.04 -4.70
N GLY A 97 -9.92 -4.55 -5.01
CA GLY A 97 -11.09 -5.37 -5.32
C GLY A 97 -11.59 -6.25 -4.17
N GLY A 98 -11.24 -5.93 -2.92
CA GLY A 98 -11.57 -6.76 -1.76
C GLY A 98 -10.84 -8.12 -1.74
N ARG A 99 -9.75 -8.28 -2.49
CA ARG A 99 -9.00 -9.54 -2.59
C ARG A 99 -8.54 -10.09 -1.24
N PHE A 100 -8.16 -9.24 -0.29
CA PHE A 100 -7.82 -9.69 1.07
C PHE A 100 -9.01 -10.39 1.73
N LYS A 101 -10.21 -9.80 1.64
CA LYS A 101 -11.40 -10.44 2.19
C LYS A 101 -11.70 -11.78 1.52
N GLN A 102 -11.56 -11.83 0.19
CA GLN A 102 -11.86 -13.04 -0.57
C GLN A 102 -10.88 -14.19 -0.31
N GLN A 103 -9.59 -13.87 -0.10
CA GLN A 103 -8.52 -14.88 -0.09
C GLN A 103 -7.92 -15.11 1.31
N CYS A 104 -8.02 -14.13 2.22
CA CYS A 104 -7.35 -14.17 3.52
C CYS A 104 -8.33 -14.19 4.71
N ALA A 105 -9.61 -13.80 4.52
CA ALA A 105 -10.55 -13.64 5.64
C ALA A 105 -10.95 -14.92 6.36
N ILE A 106 -10.65 -16.08 5.77
CA ILE A 106 -10.88 -17.38 6.42
C ILE A 106 -10.00 -17.59 7.66
N CYS A 107 -8.80 -16.99 7.68
CA CYS A 107 -7.86 -17.10 8.80
C CYS A 107 -7.52 -15.76 9.46
N HIS A 108 -7.79 -14.64 8.79
CA HIS A 108 -7.41 -13.31 9.26
C HIS A 108 -8.60 -12.36 9.27
N VAL A 109 -8.74 -11.57 10.34
CA VAL A 109 -9.86 -10.61 10.45
C VAL A 109 -9.76 -9.51 9.39
N SER A 110 -8.59 -8.88 9.26
CA SER A 110 -8.34 -7.81 8.30
C SER A 110 -6.85 -7.67 7.96
N ALA A 111 -6.54 -7.01 6.84
CA ALA A 111 -5.17 -6.68 6.47
C ALA A 111 -4.53 -5.73 7.49
N GLU A 112 -5.33 -4.78 7.99
CA GLU A 112 -4.93 -3.83 9.02
C GLU A 112 -4.47 -4.54 10.29
N GLU A 113 -5.33 -5.39 10.84
CA GLU A 113 -5.05 -6.10 12.09
C GLU A 113 -3.84 -7.02 11.94
N LEU A 114 -3.78 -7.80 10.85
CA LEU A 114 -2.67 -8.70 10.58
C LEU A 114 -1.34 -7.94 10.47
N ALA A 115 -1.32 -6.84 9.70
CA ALA A 115 -0.12 -6.04 9.53
C ALA A 115 0.36 -5.47 10.87
N ARG A 116 -0.53 -4.79 11.61
CA ARG A 116 -0.15 -4.10 12.84
C ARG A 116 0.29 -5.04 13.95
N LYS A 117 -0.45 -6.14 14.15
CA LYS A 117 -0.15 -7.09 15.24
C LYS A 117 1.04 -7.98 14.92
N SER A 118 1.17 -8.46 13.69
CA SER A 118 2.08 -9.56 13.38
C SER A 118 3.28 -9.17 12.55
N LEU A 119 3.34 -7.98 11.95
CA LEU A 119 4.40 -7.60 11.03
C LEU A 119 5.23 -6.42 11.54
N ILE A 120 6.44 -6.31 11.02
CA ILE A 120 7.35 -5.19 11.22
C ILE A 120 8.11 -4.91 9.92
N LEU A 121 8.41 -3.64 9.67
CA LEU A 121 9.27 -3.22 8.57
C LEU A 121 10.72 -3.16 9.08
N ARG A 122 11.66 -3.78 8.36
CA ARG A 122 13.11 -3.71 8.64
C ARG A 122 13.83 -3.58 7.31
N ASP A 123 14.72 -2.60 7.19
CA ASP A 123 15.52 -2.38 5.97
C ASP A 123 14.68 -2.34 4.68
N GLY A 124 13.46 -1.79 4.77
CA GLY A 124 12.54 -1.69 3.63
C GLY A 124 11.81 -2.99 3.27
N GLU A 125 11.95 -4.06 4.05
CA GLU A 125 11.29 -5.35 3.85
C GLU A 125 10.31 -5.70 4.98
N LEU A 126 9.27 -6.47 4.64
CA LEU A 126 8.31 -6.95 5.64
C LEU A 126 8.78 -8.25 6.28
N TYR A 127 8.75 -8.27 7.61
CA TYR A 127 9.04 -9.44 8.42
C TYR A 127 7.90 -9.76 9.39
N GLY A 128 7.76 -11.04 9.71
CA GLY A 128 6.97 -11.47 10.86
C GLY A 128 7.63 -10.96 12.15
N ARG A 129 6.90 -10.17 12.94
CA ARG A 129 7.37 -9.54 14.18
C ARG A 129 7.99 -10.54 15.15
N TYR A 130 7.36 -11.70 15.30
CA TYR A 130 7.75 -12.73 16.26
C TYR A 130 8.59 -13.85 15.65
N SER A 131 8.35 -14.20 14.38
CA SER A 131 9.07 -15.29 13.71
C SER A 131 10.39 -14.85 13.08
N GLY A 132 10.56 -13.56 12.82
CA GLY A 132 11.68 -13.03 12.04
C GLY A 132 11.68 -13.47 10.57
N ARG A 133 10.65 -14.17 10.10
CA ARG A 133 10.57 -14.66 8.71
C ARG A 133 10.21 -13.53 7.76
N ARG A 134 10.91 -13.44 6.63
CA ARG A 134 10.60 -12.52 5.55
C ARG A 134 9.24 -12.87 4.94
N ILE A 135 8.38 -11.87 4.79
CA ILE A 135 6.98 -12.08 4.37
C ILE A 135 6.89 -12.44 2.89
N ALA A 136 7.73 -11.86 2.04
CA ALA A 136 7.80 -12.22 0.63
C ALA A 136 7.97 -13.74 0.44
N ASP A 137 8.92 -14.34 1.16
CA ASP A 137 9.23 -15.77 1.08
C ASP A 137 8.11 -16.63 1.70
N TYR A 138 7.49 -16.13 2.78
CA TYR A 138 6.40 -16.85 3.45
C TYR A 138 5.13 -16.93 2.59
N LEU A 139 4.81 -15.85 1.86
CA LEU A 139 3.59 -15.78 1.06
C LEU A 139 3.57 -16.78 -0.10
N THR A 140 4.72 -17.14 -0.66
CA THR A 140 4.84 -18.12 -1.76
C THR A 140 4.31 -19.53 -1.41
N GLY A 141 4.09 -19.83 -0.12
CA GLY A 141 3.49 -21.09 0.34
C GLY A 141 2.28 -20.92 1.27
N HIS A 142 1.82 -19.68 1.51
CA HIS A 142 0.73 -19.40 2.45
C HIS A 142 -0.56 -19.09 1.71
N GLY A 143 -1.72 -19.42 2.30
CA GLY A 143 -3.03 -18.99 1.78
C GLY A 143 -3.39 -19.49 0.38
N ARG A 144 -2.70 -20.55 -0.12
CA ARG A 144 -2.83 -21.05 -1.50
C ARG A 144 -2.55 -19.97 -2.56
N LEU A 145 -1.69 -18.99 -2.26
CA LEU A 145 -1.23 -18.04 -3.25
C LEU A 145 -0.43 -18.80 -4.31
N ALA A 146 -0.98 -18.85 -5.53
CA ALA A 146 -0.48 -19.72 -6.59
C ALA A 146 0.65 -19.07 -7.40
N THR A 147 0.82 -17.74 -7.29
CA THR A 147 1.72 -16.97 -8.12
C THR A 147 2.58 -16.02 -7.29
N GLN A 148 3.78 -15.71 -7.81
CA GLN A 148 4.63 -14.67 -7.25
C GLN A 148 3.95 -13.29 -7.29
N GLU A 149 3.10 -13.04 -8.30
CA GLU A 149 2.32 -11.81 -8.44
C GLU A 149 1.34 -11.63 -7.29
N ASP A 150 0.68 -12.70 -6.85
CA ASP A 150 -0.21 -12.67 -5.68
C ASP A 150 0.57 -12.38 -4.40
N ALA A 151 1.73 -13.01 -4.20
CA ALA A 151 2.58 -12.74 -3.05
C ALA A 151 3.01 -11.27 -3.01
N VAL A 152 3.44 -10.71 -4.14
CA VAL A 152 3.80 -9.28 -4.26
C VAL A 152 2.60 -8.38 -3.97
N PHE A 153 1.42 -8.69 -4.53
CA PHE A 153 0.20 -7.92 -4.26
C PHE A 153 -0.14 -7.92 -2.76
N PHE A 154 -0.14 -9.08 -2.12
CA PHE A 154 -0.48 -9.18 -0.70
C PHE A 154 0.58 -8.57 0.21
N GLU A 155 1.86 -8.67 -0.15
CA GLU A 155 2.91 -7.93 0.57
C GLU A 155 2.63 -6.42 0.54
N GLN A 156 2.26 -5.86 -0.62
CA GLN A 156 1.91 -4.44 -0.73
C GLN A 156 0.65 -4.07 0.07
N VAL A 157 -0.35 -4.96 0.08
CA VAL A 157 -1.57 -4.81 0.91
C VAL A 157 -1.23 -4.76 2.39
N LEU A 158 -0.30 -5.60 2.85
CA LEU A 158 0.11 -5.64 4.24
C LEU A 158 0.98 -4.42 4.59
N ARG A 159 1.92 -4.05 3.72
CA ARG A 159 2.86 -2.96 3.94
C ARG A 159 2.16 -1.63 4.20
N ARG A 160 1.12 -1.30 3.42
CA ARG A 160 0.36 -0.04 3.57
C ARG A 160 -0.41 0.07 4.88
N ASN A 161 -0.58 -1.04 5.59
CA ASN A 161 -1.30 -1.05 6.85
C ASN A 161 -0.36 -0.89 8.06
N LEU A 162 0.95 -0.87 7.85
CA LEU A 162 1.91 -0.51 8.88
C LEU A 162 2.04 1.00 8.99
N PRO A 163 2.14 1.56 10.22
CA PRO A 163 2.59 2.94 10.38
C PRO A 163 3.93 3.12 9.66
N GLY A 164 4.06 4.20 8.87
CA GLY A 164 5.33 4.58 8.27
C GLY A 164 6.38 4.67 9.39
N GLY A 165 7.42 3.85 9.30
CA GLY A 165 8.54 3.92 10.23
C GLY A 165 9.21 5.27 10.06
N GLY A 166 9.18 6.08 11.11
CA GLY A 166 10.18 7.13 11.30
C GLY A 166 11.53 6.53 11.65
#